data_AF-A0A522HSD0-F1
#
_entry.id   AF-A0A522HSD0-F1
#
_cell.length_a   1.000
_cell.length_b   1.000
_cell.length_c   1.000
_cell.angle_alpha   90.00
_cell.angle_beta   90.00
_cell.angle_gamma   90.00
#
_symmetry.space_group_name_H-M   'P 1'
#
loop_
_entity.id
_entity.type
_entity.pdbx_description
1 polymer ?
#
loop_
_entity_poly.entity_id
_entity_poly.type
_entity_poly.pdbx_seq_one_letter_code
_entity_poly.pdbx_strand_id
1 'polypeptide(L)'
;MQNSPVRGGDITREKLVPIDRLAKIAPTCRIDRHRIVDEGRIITAGGISSGLETGLYLLLRFGHDEAFVDSVAQIMEYERQWALMKSDRVVA
;
A
#
# COMPACT_ATOMS: atom_id res chain seq x y z
N MET A 1 40.66 -21.69 15.67
CA MET A 1 40.53 -20.47 14.86
C MET A 1 40.77 -20.82 13.41
N GLN A 2 39.73 -20.92 12.57
CA GLN A 2 39.76 -20.65 11.12
C GLN A 2 38.36 -20.86 10.50
N ASN A 3 37.65 -19.73 10.41
CA ASN A 3 36.67 -19.25 9.44
C ASN A 3 35.72 -20.24 8.75
N SER A 4 34.47 -20.27 9.25
CA SER A 4 33.30 -20.66 8.46
C SER A 4 33.10 -19.67 7.30
N PRO A 5 32.81 -20.15 6.06
CA PRO A 5 32.48 -19.26 4.97
C PRO A 5 31.06 -18.73 5.21
N VAL A 6 30.96 -17.43 5.49
CA VAL A 6 29.72 -16.68 5.28
C VAL A 6 29.45 -16.74 3.77
N ARG A 7 28.64 -17.72 3.34
CA ARG A 7 28.14 -17.75 1.97
C ARG A 7 27.12 -16.63 1.85
N GLY A 8 27.54 -15.55 1.19
CA GLY A 8 26.66 -14.47 0.74
C GLY A 8 25.47 -15.10 0.04
N GLY A 9 24.29 -14.93 0.65
CA GLY A 9 23.03 -15.37 0.11
C GLY A 9 22.77 -14.59 -1.19
N ASP A 10 22.86 -15.33 -2.27
CA ASP A 10 22.31 -15.09 -3.60
C ASP A 10 21.25 -13.96 -3.67
N ILE A 11 21.65 -12.80 -4.20
CA ILE A 11 20.76 -11.65 -4.51
C ILE A 11 19.92 -11.87 -5.78
N THR A 12 19.80 -13.12 -6.26
CA THR A 12 19.10 -13.40 -7.51
C THR A 12 17.59 -13.15 -7.40
N ARG A 13 17.19 -12.07 -8.06
CA ARG A 13 15.87 -11.78 -8.66
C ARG A 13 14.78 -12.76 -8.25
N GLU A 14 13.98 -12.31 -7.29
CA GLU A 14 12.74 -12.96 -6.94
C GLU A 14 11.86 -13.14 -8.19
N LYS A 15 11.57 -14.39 -8.57
CA LYS A 15 10.73 -14.71 -9.75
C LYS A 15 9.24 -14.42 -9.54
N LEU A 16 8.84 -14.15 -8.31
CA LEU A 16 7.46 -13.94 -7.90
C LEU A 16 7.26 -12.48 -7.53
N VAL A 17 6.17 -11.87 -7.99
CA VAL A 17 5.83 -10.51 -7.55
C VAL A 17 5.47 -10.57 -6.06
N PRO A 18 5.91 -9.61 -5.21
CA PRO A 18 5.69 -9.69 -3.76
C PRO A 18 4.24 -9.96 -3.33
N ILE A 19 3.26 -9.36 -4.03
CA ILE A 19 1.84 -9.58 -3.74
C ILE A 19 1.38 -11.03 -4.04
N ASP A 20 1.96 -11.67 -5.05
CA ASP A 20 1.66 -13.07 -5.38
C ASP A 20 2.33 -14.03 -4.37
N ARG A 21 3.42 -13.60 -3.70
CA ARG A 21 3.98 -14.31 -2.55
C ARG A 21 3.03 -14.25 -1.35
N LEU A 22 2.41 -13.09 -1.08
CA LEU A 22 1.49 -12.92 0.04
C LEU A 22 0.32 -13.93 -0.04
N ALA A 23 -0.20 -14.18 -1.24
CA ALA A 23 -1.24 -15.19 -1.48
C ALA A 23 -0.84 -16.60 -1.01
N LYS A 24 0.46 -16.95 -1.08
CA LYS A 24 0.97 -18.24 -0.61
C LYS A 24 1.12 -18.30 0.91
N ILE A 25 1.43 -17.17 1.54
CA ILE A 25 1.61 -17.07 3.00
C ILE A 25 0.26 -17.11 3.71
N ALA A 26 -0.75 -16.43 3.15
CA ALA A 26 -2.07 -16.32 3.73
C ALA A 26 -3.15 -16.76 2.72
N PRO A 27 -3.31 -18.06 2.47
CA PRO A 27 -4.18 -18.58 1.40
C PRO A 27 -5.67 -18.33 1.64
N THR A 28 -6.07 -18.02 2.87
CA THR A 28 -7.47 -17.70 3.23
C THR A 28 -7.82 -16.23 3.00
N CYS A 29 -6.83 -15.36 2.77
CA CYS A 29 -7.05 -13.95 2.52
C CYS A 29 -7.39 -13.72 1.04
N ARG A 30 -8.32 -12.80 0.77
CA ARG A 30 -8.55 -12.28 -0.58
C ARG A 30 -7.44 -11.26 -0.88
N ILE A 31 -6.76 -11.45 -2.00
CA ILE A 31 -5.74 -10.52 -2.49
C ILE A 31 -6.37 -9.59 -3.51
N ASP A 32 -6.15 -8.30 -3.32
CA ASP A 32 -6.59 -7.25 -4.22
C ASP A 32 -5.39 -6.38 -4.63
N ARG A 33 -5.35 -5.91 -5.87
CA ARG A 33 -4.23 -5.14 -6.45
C ARG A 33 -4.48 -3.63 -6.44
N HIS A 34 -5.65 -3.18 -5.99
CA HIS A 34 -5.89 -1.76 -5.71
C HIS A 34 -4.90 -1.26 -4.66
N ARG A 35 -4.62 0.03 -4.71
CA ARG A 35 -3.63 0.64 -3.81
C ARG A 35 -4.11 0.67 -2.37
N ILE A 36 -5.43 0.83 -2.19
CA ILE A 36 -6.13 0.84 -0.91
C ILE A 36 -7.25 -0.20 -0.95
N VAL A 37 -7.31 -1.04 0.09
CA VAL A 37 -8.36 -2.05 0.27
C VAL A 37 -9.01 -1.83 1.62
N ASP A 38 -10.29 -1.47 1.63
CA ASP A 38 -11.09 -1.24 2.83
C ASP A 38 -12.18 -2.32 2.99
N GLU A 39 -12.03 -3.15 4.03
CA GLU A 39 -12.97 -4.21 4.41
C GLU A 39 -13.70 -3.86 5.72
N GLY A 40 -14.02 -2.57 5.89
CA GLY A 40 -14.73 -2.07 7.05
C GLY A 40 -13.81 -1.79 8.23
N ARG A 41 -13.50 -2.82 9.02
CA ARG A 41 -12.67 -2.67 10.24
C ARG A 41 -11.17 -2.68 9.94
N ILE A 42 -10.78 -3.33 8.84
CA ILE A 42 -9.38 -3.48 8.44
C ILE A 42 -9.19 -2.79 7.10
N ILE A 43 -8.16 -1.95 7.04
CA ILE A 43 -7.76 -1.23 5.83
C ILE A 43 -6.29 -1.55 5.59
N THR A 44 -5.95 -1.91 4.35
CA THR A 44 -4.57 -2.28 3.96
C THR A 44 -4.09 -1.49 2.76
N ALA A 45 -2.77 -1.39 2.62
CA ALA A 45 -2.09 -0.69 1.53
C ALA A 45 -0.84 -1.46 1.09
N GLY A 46 -0.54 -1.42 -0.21
CA GLY A 46 0.54 -2.22 -0.81
C GLY A 46 1.99 -1.74 -0.61
N GLY A 47 2.24 -0.49 -0.18
CA GLY A 47 3.60 0.05 -0.07
C GLY A 47 3.65 1.50 0.43
N ILE A 48 4.81 2.14 0.33
CA ILE A 48 5.06 3.48 0.91
C ILE A 48 4.10 4.53 0.32
N SER A 49 4.03 4.62 -1.02
CA SER A 49 3.18 5.62 -1.67
C SER A 49 1.70 5.36 -1.42
N SER A 50 1.24 4.11 -1.47
CA SER A 50 -0.16 3.80 -1.16
C SER A 50 -0.49 3.97 0.33
N GLY A 51 0.49 3.84 1.22
CA GLY A 51 0.33 4.20 2.63
C GLY A 51 0.04 5.69 2.83
N LEU A 52 0.69 6.55 2.04
CA LEU A 52 0.40 7.99 2.04
C LEU A 52 -1.03 8.28 1.58
N GLU A 53 -1.42 7.69 0.45
CA GLU A 53 -2.77 7.81 -0.09
C GLU A 53 -3.83 7.21 0.85
N THR A 54 -3.48 6.16 1.61
CA THR A 54 -4.33 5.61 2.66
C THR A 54 -4.56 6.64 3.77
N GLY A 55 -3.55 7.42 4.15
CA GLY A 55 -3.72 8.52 5.09
C GLY A 55 -4.76 9.55 4.62
N LEU A 56 -4.69 9.96 3.35
CA LEU A 56 -5.67 10.87 2.73
C LEU A 56 -7.06 10.23 2.65
N TYR A 57 -7.15 8.96 2.29
CA TYR A 57 -8.41 8.21 2.27
C TYR A 57 -9.05 8.08 3.66
N LEU A 58 -8.26 7.87 4.71
CA LEU A 58 -8.78 7.80 6.08
C LEU A 58 -9.46 9.10 6.49
N LEU A 59 -8.94 10.26 6.08
CA LEU A 59 -9.62 11.55 6.33
C LEU A 59 -11.02 11.55 5.70
N LEU A 60 -11.15 11.14 4.44
CA LEU A 60 -12.46 11.01 3.78
C LEU A 60 -13.37 10.02 4.53
N ARG A 61 -12.83 8.85 4.90
CA ARG A 61 -13.57 7.80 5.61
C ARG A 61 -14.12 8.28 6.96
N PHE A 62 -13.37 9.13 7.65
CA PHE A 62 -13.77 9.69 8.95
C PHE A 62 -14.58 11.00 8.83
N GLY A 63 -15.11 11.30 7.64
CA GLY A 63 -16.13 12.32 7.43
C GLY A 63 -15.60 13.70 7.05
N HIS A 64 -14.30 13.83 6.76
CA HIS A 64 -13.81 15.04 6.12
C HIS A 64 -14.25 15.09 4.65
N ASP A 65 -14.62 16.28 4.18
CA ASP A 65 -15.01 16.46 2.78
C ASP A 65 -13.81 16.41 1.82
N GLU A 66 -14.10 16.29 0.53
CA GLU A 66 -13.06 16.21 -0.49
C GLU A 66 -12.21 17.47 -0.58
N ALA A 67 -12.79 18.66 -0.40
CA ALA A 67 -12.06 19.92 -0.49
C ALA A 67 -11.00 20.03 0.60
N PHE A 68 -11.33 19.61 1.82
CA PHE A 68 -10.39 19.54 2.93
C PHE A 68 -9.24 18.57 2.61
N VAL A 69 -9.56 17.35 2.18
CA VAL A 69 -8.52 16.34 1.88
C VAL A 69 -7.63 16.74 0.71
N ASP A 70 -8.21 17.35 -0.33
CA ASP A 70 -7.46 17.86 -1.47
C ASP A 70 -6.54 19.03 -1.04
N SER A 71 -6.96 19.86 -0.08
CA SER A 71 -6.11 20.91 0.51
C SER A 71 -4.93 20.33 1.31
N VAL A 72 -5.15 19.23 2.05
CA VAL A 72 -4.08 18.52 2.76
C VAL A 72 -3.07 17.95 1.75
N ALA A 73 -3.57 17.32 0.68
CA ALA A 73 -2.71 16.83 -0.40
C ALA A 73 -1.90 17.98 -1.04
N GLN A 74 -2.49 19.15 -1.25
CA GLN A 74 -1.81 20.32 -1.78
C GLN A 74 -0.74 20.88 -0.82
N ILE A 75 -1.01 20.96 0.49
CA ILE A 75 -0.02 21.39 1.49
C ILE A 75 1.19 20.46 1.51
N MET A 76 0.96 19.17 1.27
CA MET A 76 1.99 18.15 1.17
C MET A 76 2.70 18.13 -0.21
N GLU A 77 2.29 19.00 -1.14
CA GLU A 77 2.74 19.01 -2.55
C GLU A 77 2.50 17.65 -3.26
N TYR A 78 1.43 16.96 -2.87
CA TYR A 78 1.02 15.64 -3.35
C TYR A 78 -0.27 15.68 -4.19
N GLU A 79 -0.79 16.86 -4.51
CA GLU A 79 -2.10 17.06 -5.15
C GLU A 79 -2.21 16.36 -6.50
N ARG A 80 -1.14 16.40 -7.31
CA ARG A 80 -1.12 15.76 -8.64
C ARG A 80 -1.27 14.25 -8.53
N GLN A 81 -0.51 13.64 -7.63
CA GLN A 81 -0.53 12.19 -7.47
C GLN A 81 -1.83 11.73 -6.80
N TRP A 82 -2.32 12.49 -5.83
CA TRP A 82 -3.61 12.24 -5.21
C TRP A 82 -4.75 12.27 -6.24
N ALA A 83 -4.80 13.30 -7.10
CA ALA A 83 -5.84 13.40 -8.14
C ALA A 83 -5.87 12.17 -9.07
N LEU A 84 -4.72 11.55 -9.34
CA LEU A 84 -4.62 10.36 -10.19
C LEU A 84 -5.03 9.07 -9.46
N MET A 85 -4.69 8.95 -8.17
CA MET A 85 -4.79 7.69 -7.42
C MET A 85 -6.01 7.62 -6.50
N LYS A 86 -6.72 8.74 -6.28
CA LYS A 86 -7.87 8.82 -5.37
C LYS A 86 -8.88 7.70 -5.62
N SER A 87 -9.19 7.38 -6.87
CA SER A 87 -10.14 6.33 -7.25
C SER A 87 -9.57 4.90 -7.26
N ASP A 88 -8.25 4.71 -7.11
CA ASP A 88 -7.59 3.39 -7.09
C ASP A 88 -7.71 2.75 -5.69
N ARG A 89 -8.96 2.47 -5.33
CA ARG A 89 -9.35 1.88 -4.05
C ARG A 89 -10.55 0.97 -4.23
N VAL A 90 -10.61 -0.08 -3.42
CA VAL A 90 -11.80 -0.91 -3.27
C VAL A 90 -12.34 -0.75 -1.85
N VAL A 91 -13.66 -0.61 -1.75
CA VAL A 91 -14.39 -0.44 -0.49
C VAL A 91 -15.55 -1.43 -0.52
N ALA A 92 -15.58 -2.35 0.46
CA ALA A 92 -16.61 -3.37 0.60
C ALA A 92 -17.86 -2.89 1.36
#